data_AF-A0A7Z9KU99-F1
#
_entry.id   AF-A0A7Z9KU99-F1
#
_cell.length_a   1.000
_cell.length_b   1.000
_cell.length_c   1.000
_cell.angle_alpha   90.00
_cell.angle_beta   90.00
_cell.angle_gamma   90.00
#
_symmetry.space_group_name_H-M   'P 1'
#
loop_
_entity.id
_entity.type
_entity.pdbx_description
1 polymer ?
#
loop_
_entity_poly.entity_id
_entity_poly.type
_entity_poly.pdbx_seq_one_letter_code
_entity_poly.pdbx_strand_id
1 'polypeptide(L)'
;MRRLYRAMEWEETPEYLFYFLSENARLQRNVGVFLKNGDAGFNGTSFQSALSWESYFGMCRDRSTDPTCPLQLILDSPVDQGVEATICEICTNKDLACNWDARCCDISWESYCSTECDTGDPDAVDLAIFPQVLRQEGPDFITQVVELAQSDKEYTLRHALAALKDRLINVPHIDAGEESQWLEALFETSLETVAADDAALEEHLRRACGVFATSPQFLLTGFPGQDIAKGHGGLIPPGQSFRELCEQTALTLFGDEIVQCGDHALKIVAP
;
A
#
# COMPACT_ATOMS: atom_id res chain seq x y z
N MET A 1 -8.29 1.95 1.45
CA MET A 1 -7.18 1.89 0.47
C MET A 1 -6.05 2.83 0.84
N ARG A 2 -6.17 4.16 0.72
CA ARG A 2 -5.11 5.14 1.09
C ARG A 2 -4.44 4.93 2.46
N ARG A 3 -5.23 4.47 3.44
CA ARG A 3 -4.74 4.17 4.80
C ARG A 3 -3.64 3.12 4.83
N LEU A 4 -3.77 2.06 4.03
CA LEU A 4 -2.78 1.00 3.99
C LEU A 4 -1.52 1.46 3.27
N TYR A 5 -1.65 2.16 2.13
CA TYR A 5 -0.50 2.77 1.45
C TYR A 5 0.33 3.66 2.39
N ARG A 6 -0.32 4.54 3.14
CA ARG A 6 0.36 5.36 4.16
C ARG A 6 0.98 4.53 5.28
N ALA A 7 0.25 3.53 5.79
CA ALA A 7 0.74 2.70 6.88
C ALA A 7 1.99 1.92 6.47
N MET A 8 2.02 1.41 5.25
CA MET A 8 3.12 0.59 4.74
C MET A 8 4.23 1.40 4.08
N GLU A 9 4.04 2.72 3.97
CA GLU A 9 4.92 3.63 3.23
C GLU A 9 5.09 3.17 1.79
N TRP A 10 3.98 2.75 1.19
CA TRP A 10 3.90 2.52 -0.24
C TRP A 10 3.47 3.79 -0.94
N GLU A 11 3.89 3.89 -2.19
CA GLU A 11 3.53 4.99 -3.06
C GLU A 11 2.00 5.05 -3.27
N GLU A 12 1.38 6.19 -2.96
CA GLU A 12 -0.06 6.34 -3.16
C GLU A 12 -0.40 6.21 -4.65
N THR A 13 -1.16 5.17 -5.02
CA THR A 13 -1.69 5.08 -6.38
C THR A 13 -2.58 6.28 -6.69
N PRO A 14 -2.39 6.95 -7.83
CA PRO A 14 -3.19 8.12 -8.15
C PRO A 14 -4.69 7.79 -8.26
N GLU A 15 -5.52 8.66 -7.68
CA GLU A 15 -6.98 8.46 -7.52
C GLU A 15 -7.75 8.20 -8.83
N TYR A 16 -7.19 8.59 -9.99
CA TYR A 16 -7.96 8.79 -11.23
C TYR A 16 -7.34 8.13 -12.47
N LEU A 17 -6.61 7.04 -12.29
CA LEU A 17 -5.87 6.36 -13.37
C LEU A 17 -6.69 5.90 -14.60
N PHE A 18 -8.02 6.03 -14.64
CA PHE A 18 -8.85 5.51 -15.74
C PHE A 18 -10.11 6.35 -16.08
N TYR A 19 -10.12 7.64 -15.74
CA TYR A 19 -11.41 8.33 -15.59
C TYR A 19 -12.10 8.89 -16.83
N PHE A 20 -11.54 8.83 -18.05
CA PHE A 20 -12.14 9.65 -19.13
C PHE A 20 -12.80 8.96 -20.32
N LEU A 21 -12.50 7.71 -20.71
CA LEU A 21 -12.84 7.35 -22.10
C LEU A 21 -13.47 5.98 -22.40
N SER A 22 -14.06 5.25 -21.44
CA SER A 22 -14.77 3.99 -21.79
C SER A 22 -16.21 3.87 -21.26
N GLU A 23 -17.02 3.08 -22.00
CA GLU A 23 -18.37 2.63 -21.63
C GLU A 23 -18.43 1.95 -20.23
N ASN A 24 -17.28 1.63 -19.62
CA ASN A 24 -17.12 1.09 -18.27
C ASN A 24 -17.37 2.10 -17.12
N ALA A 25 -17.58 3.39 -17.42
CA ALA A 25 -18.27 4.29 -16.49
C ALA A 25 -19.65 3.74 -16.07
N ARG A 26 -20.22 2.83 -16.87
CA ARG A 26 -21.47 2.11 -16.62
C ARG A 26 -21.30 0.84 -15.75
N LEU A 27 -20.09 0.27 -15.66
CA LEU A 27 -19.73 -0.79 -14.70
C LEU A 27 -19.43 -0.19 -13.32
N GLN A 28 -18.70 0.93 -13.28
CA GLN A 28 -18.46 1.74 -12.07
C GLN A 28 -19.77 2.25 -11.44
N ARG A 29 -20.81 2.50 -12.28
CA ARG A 29 -22.22 2.75 -11.91
C ARG A 29 -22.91 1.57 -11.23
N ASN A 30 -22.50 0.35 -11.53
CA ASN A 30 -23.14 -0.89 -11.06
C ASN A 30 -22.39 -1.55 -9.89
N VAL A 31 -21.12 -1.19 -9.62
CA VAL A 31 -20.35 -1.60 -8.42
C VAL A 31 -20.26 -0.51 -7.34
N GLY A 32 -21.09 0.54 -7.44
CA GLY A 32 -21.32 1.51 -6.37
C GLY A 32 -20.29 2.64 -6.26
N VAL A 33 -19.62 3.00 -7.36
CA VAL A 33 -18.62 4.08 -7.38
C VAL A 33 -19.20 5.30 -8.09
N PHE A 34 -19.58 6.32 -7.32
CA PHE A 34 -19.89 7.69 -7.77
C PHE A 34 -19.52 8.70 -6.69
N LEU A 35 -19.21 9.98 -6.93
CA LEU A 35 -18.51 10.75 -7.99
C LEU A 35 -18.37 12.21 -7.48
N LYS A 36 -19.02 12.58 -6.36
CA LYS A 36 -18.72 13.76 -5.52
C LYS A 36 -18.96 13.43 -4.04
N ASN A 37 -18.24 14.09 -3.14
CA ASN A 37 -18.32 13.94 -1.68
C ASN A 37 -19.69 14.31 -1.03
N GLY A 38 -20.77 14.44 -1.80
CA GLY A 38 -22.06 14.98 -1.33
C GLY A 38 -23.33 14.26 -1.81
N ASP A 39 -23.25 13.17 -2.56
CA ASP A 39 -24.45 12.44 -3.01
C ASP A 39 -24.83 11.27 -2.06
N ALA A 40 -26.13 11.06 -1.86
CA ALA A 40 -26.67 10.13 -0.87
C ALA A 40 -26.68 8.67 -1.37
N GLY A 41 -25.84 7.79 -0.78
CA GLY A 41 -25.78 6.36 -1.14
C GLY A 41 -24.60 5.53 -0.60
N PHE A 42 -24.28 5.65 0.70
CA PHE A 42 -23.54 4.73 1.62
C PHE A 42 -22.37 3.81 1.18
N ASN A 43 -21.23 4.00 1.86
CA ASN A 43 -20.26 3.10 2.57
C ASN A 43 -20.36 1.54 2.48
N GLY A 44 -21.01 0.93 1.49
CA GLY A 44 -21.09 -0.51 1.33
C GLY A 44 -19.93 -1.06 0.49
N THR A 45 -19.07 -1.88 1.09
CA THR A 45 -18.13 -2.72 0.33
C THR A 45 -18.92 -3.84 -0.36
N SER A 46 -18.99 -3.84 -1.70
CA SER A 46 -19.56 -4.99 -2.42
C SER A 46 -18.70 -6.24 -2.14
N PHE A 47 -19.28 -7.45 -2.21
CA PHE A 47 -18.52 -8.68 -1.99
C PHE A 47 -17.35 -8.81 -2.97
N GLN A 48 -17.54 -8.43 -4.23
CA GLN A 48 -16.48 -8.43 -5.24
C GLN A 48 -15.39 -7.40 -4.92
N SER A 49 -15.77 -6.22 -4.42
CA SER A 49 -14.81 -5.22 -3.94
C SER A 49 -14.04 -5.70 -2.73
N ALA A 50 -14.68 -6.43 -1.81
CA ALA A 50 -14.04 -7.04 -0.65
C ALA A 50 -13.07 -8.16 -1.05
N LEU A 51 -13.45 -9.04 -1.98
CA LEU A 51 -12.58 -10.09 -2.52
C LEU A 51 -11.40 -9.52 -3.32
N SER A 52 -11.64 -8.49 -4.13
CA SER A 52 -10.57 -7.81 -4.87
C SER A 52 -9.63 -7.13 -3.88
N TRP A 53 -10.16 -6.53 -2.82
CA TRP A 53 -9.38 -5.93 -1.76
C TRP A 53 -8.56 -6.98 -0.99
N GLU A 54 -9.15 -8.13 -0.65
CA GLU A 54 -8.46 -9.26 -0.02
C GLU A 54 -7.36 -9.82 -0.94
N SER A 55 -7.64 -10.01 -2.23
CA SER A 55 -6.66 -10.48 -3.20
C SER A 55 -5.52 -9.47 -3.38
N TYR A 56 -5.83 -8.18 -3.43
CA TYR A 56 -4.85 -7.14 -3.71
C TYR A 56 -4.01 -6.78 -2.48
N PHE A 57 -4.66 -6.57 -1.34
CA PHE A 57 -4.03 -6.08 -0.11
C PHE A 57 -3.78 -7.18 0.93
N GLY A 58 -4.47 -8.32 0.85
CA GLY A 58 -4.23 -9.46 1.74
C GLY A 58 -2.85 -10.08 1.56
N MET A 59 -2.15 -9.79 0.45
CA MET A 59 -0.76 -10.18 0.25
C MET A 59 0.25 -9.21 0.90
N CYS A 60 -0.18 -8.02 1.33
CA CYS A 60 0.67 -6.92 1.80
C CYS A 60 2.04 -6.79 1.10
N ARG A 61 2.00 -6.68 -0.22
CA ARG A 61 3.20 -6.43 -1.05
C ARG A 61 3.08 -5.07 -1.68
N ASP A 62 4.20 -4.34 -1.71
CA ASP A 62 4.30 -3.15 -2.53
C ASP A 62 4.28 -3.54 -4.01
N ARG A 63 3.17 -3.25 -4.69
CA ARG A 63 3.05 -3.49 -6.13
C ARG A 63 3.81 -2.46 -6.97
N SER A 64 4.28 -1.36 -6.40
CA SER A 64 5.22 -0.46 -7.09
C SER A 64 6.54 -1.17 -7.41
N THR A 65 6.90 -2.17 -6.60
CA THR A 65 8.13 -2.97 -6.76
C THR A 65 7.94 -4.23 -7.63
N ASP A 66 6.69 -4.57 -7.96
CA ASP A 66 6.40 -5.72 -8.83
C ASP A 66 7.06 -5.49 -10.19
N PRO A 67 7.89 -6.41 -10.72
CA PRO A 67 8.51 -6.24 -12.04
C PRO A 67 7.50 -6.25 -13.18
N THR A 68 6.26 -6.71 -12.94
CA THR A 68 5.23 -6.78 -13.96
C THR A 68 4.64 -5.41 -14.23
N CYS A 69 4.38 -5.13 -15.51
CA CYS A 69 3.68 -3.91 -15.90
C CYS A 69 2.25 -3.92 -15.32
N PRO A 70 1.80 -2.83 -14.69
CA PRO A 70 0.45 -2.73 -14.15
C PRO A 70 -0.67 -2.98 -15.18
N LEU A 71 -0.41 -2.65 -16.45
CA LEU A 71 -1.36 -2.85 -17.55
C LEU A 71 -1.52 -4.33 -17.93
N GLN A 72 -0.54 -5.19 -17.60
CA GLN A 72 -0.56 -6.60 -17.97
C GLN A 72 -1.78 -7.34 -17.38
N LEU A 73 -2.25 -6.96 -16.19
CA LEU A 73 -3.49 -7.49 -15.61
C LEU A 73 -4.73 -7.24 -16.48
N ILE A 74 -4.79 -6.07 -17.13
CA ILE A 74 -5.88 -5.70 -18.03
C ILE A 74 -5.72 -6.47 -19.35
N LEU A 75 -4.48 -6.56 -19.85
CA LEU A 75 -4.16 -7.25 -21.09
C LEU A 75 -4.41 -8.77 -21.01
N ASP A 76 -4.17 -9.38 -19.84
CA ASP A 76 -4.41 -10.82 -19.59
C ASP A 76 -5.88 -11.14 -19.26
N SER A 77 -6.73 -10.12 -19.11
CA SER A 77 -8.14 -10.33 -18.82
C SER A 77 -8.86 -10.94 -20.03
N PRO A 78 -9.79 -11.91 -19.82
CA PRO A 78 -10.55 -12.50 -20.92
C PRO A 78 -11.33 -11.41 -21.67
N VAL A 79 -11.17 -11.40 -22.99
CA VAL A 79 -11.76 -10.36 -23.86
C VAL A 79 -13.29 -10.49 -23.85
N ASP A 80 -13.94 -9.52 -23.21
CA ASP A 80 -15.36 -9.22 -23.38
C ASP A 80 -15.53 -7.84 -24.04
N GLN A 81 -16.76 -7.50 -24.42
CA GLN A 81 -17.05 -6.25 -25.16
C GLN A 81 -16.61 -4.98 -24.41
N GLY A 82 -16.47 -5.02 -23.08
CA GLY A 82 -16.03 -3.86 -22.28
C GLY A 82 -14.52 -3.78 -22.11
N VAL A 83 -13.84 -4.93 -22.06
CA VAL A 83 -12.39 -5.02 -21.95
C VAL A 83 -11.71 -4.77 -23.31
N GLU A 84 -12.33 -5.19 -24.41
CA GLU A 84 -11.80 -5.00 -25.78
C GLU A 84 -11.51 -3.53 -26.10
N ALA A 85 -12.42 -2.61 -25.79
CA ALA A 85 -12.22 -1.18 -26.01
C ALA A 85 -11.05 -0.62 -25.16
N THR A 86 -10.90 -1.12 -23.93
CA THR A 86 -9.83 -0.70 -23.01
C THR A 86 -8.47 -1.22 -23.48
N ILE A 87 -8.42 -2.48 -23.93
CA ILE A 87 -7.21 -3.07 -24.53
C ILE A 87 -6.83 -2.28 -25.78
N CYS A 88 -7.79 -1.96 -26.66
CA CYS A 88 -7.51 -1.16 -27.85
C CYS A 88 -6.92 0.23 -27.50
N GLU A 89 -7.48 0.93 -26.51
CA GLU A 89 -6.98 2.24 -26.06
C GLU A 89 -5.55 2.17 -25.51
N ILE A 90 -5.26 1.15 -24.71
CA ILE A 90 -3.90 0.88 -24.22
C ILE A 90 -2.96 0.60 -25.40
N CYS A 91 -3.40 -0.19 -26.36
CA CYS A 91 -2.63 -0.56 -27.54
C CYS A 91 -2.28 0.62 -28.44
N THR A 92 -3.20 1.59 -28.60
CA THR A 92 -2.93 2.85 -29.32
C THR A 92 -1.85 3.68 -28.63
N ASN A 93 -1.73 3.57 -27.30
CA ASN A 93 -0.79 4.33 -26.48
C ASN A 93 0.42 3.51 -25.99
N LYS A 94 0.69 2.35 -26.59
CA LYS A 94 1.74 1.43 -26.13
C LYS A 94 3.14 2.07 -26.06
N ASP A 95 3.45 2.97 -26.97
CA ASP A 95 4.74 3.67 -27.00
C ASP A 95 4.88 4.67 -25.84
N LEU A 96 3.76 5.20 -25.34
CA LEU A 96 3.74 6.07 -24.16
C LEU A 96 3.68 5.27 -22.86
N ALA A 97 3.21 4.02 -22.88
CA ALA A 97 3.14 3.15 -21.71
C ALA A 97 4.52 2.90 -21.07
N CYS A 98 5.57 2.74 -21.88
CA CYS A 98 6.96 2.58 -21.38
C CYS A 98 7.49 3.87 -20.71
N ASN A 99 7.08 5.05 -21.19
CA ASN A 99 7.44 6.33 -20.55
C ASN A 99 6.63 6.58 -19.27
N TRP A 100 5.41 6.04 -19.19
CA TRP A 100 4.56 6.12 -18.02
C TRP A 100 5.05 5.19 -16.90
N ASP A 101 5.41 3.96 -17.24
CA ASP A 101 5.98 2.98 -16.31
C ASP A 101 7.03 2.12 -17.03
N ALA A 102 8.26 2.17 -16.56
CA ALA A 102 9.39 1.45 -17.15
C ALA A 102 9.19 -0.08 -17.21
N ARG A 103 8.31 -0.63 -16.36
CA ARG A 103 7.97 -2.07 -16.37
C ARG A 103 7.17 -2.48 -17.59
N CYS A 104 6.51 -1.52 -18.24
CA CYS A 104 5.71 -1.75 -19.44
C CYS A 104 6.54 -1.78 -20.73
N CYS A 105 7.85 -1.52 -20.66
CA CYS A 105 8.75 -1.55 -21.81
C CYS A 105 8.99 -2.97 -22.36
N ASP A 106 8.90 -4.00 -21.50
CA ASP A 106 9.16 -5.39 -21.87
C ASP A 106 7.89 -6.18 -22.23
N ILE A 107 6.73 -5.53 -22.27
CA ILE A 107 5.50 -6.18 -22.75
C ILE A 107 5.64 -6.52 -24.23
N SER A 108 5.34 -7.77 -24.58
CA SER A 108 5.14 -8.21 -25.95
C SER A 108 3.81 -7.66 -26.50
N TRP A 109 3.72 -6.36 -26.77
CA TRP A 109 2.47 -5.70 -27.16
C TRP A 109 1.77 -6.36 -28.35
N GLU A 110 2.53 -6.98 -29.25
CA GLU A 110 2.02 -7.73 -30.41
C GLU A 110 1.14 -8.94 -30.03
N SER A 111 1.30 -9.51 -28.83
CA SER A 111 0.44 -10.62 -28.37
C SER A 111 -0.92 -10.17 -27.86
N TYR A 112 -1.09 -8.88 -27.58
CA TYR A 112 -2.30 -8.30 -27.00
C TYR A 112 -3.03 -7.35 -27.96
N CYS A 113 -2.28 -6.65 -28.80
CA CYS A 113 -2.80 -5.62 -29.69
C CYS A 113 -3.10 -6.19 -31.08
N SER A 114 -4.39 -6.29 -31.43
CA SER A 114 -4.79 -6.61 -32.80
C SER A 114 -4.58 -5.38 -33.70
N THR A 115 -4.41 -5.61 -35.01
CA THR A 115 -4.32 -4.54 -36.02
C THR A 115 -5.63 -3.74 -36.16
N GLU A 116 -6.74 -4.22 -35.62
CA GLU A 116 -8.05 -3.55 -35.68
C GLU A 116 -8.21 -2.45 -34.61
N CYS A 117 -7.41 -2.50 -33.53
CA CYS A 117 -7.37 -1.47 -32.50
C CYS A 117 -6.63 -0.19 -32.91
N ASP A 118 -5.86 -0.24 -34.00
CA ASP A 118 -5.04 0.85 -34.52
C ASP A 118 -5.90 1.85 -35.33
N THR A 119 -6.87 2.49 -34.66
CA THR A 119 -7.86 3.37 -35.32
C THR A 119 -7.33 4.77 -35.65
N GLY A 120 -6.03 5.03 -35.45
CA GLY A 120 -5.33 6.14 -36.09
C GLY A 120 -5.75 7.55 -35.64
N ASP A 121 -6.37 7.70 -34.45
CA ASP A 121 -6.48 9.00 -33.80
C ASP A 121 -5.42 9.12 -32.67
N PRO A 122 -4.22 9.62 -33.00
CA PRO A 122 -3.14 9.81 -32.03
C PRO A 122 -3.42 10.94 -31.01
N ASP A 123 -4.49 11.72 -31.18
CA ASP A 123 -4.80 12.88 -30.32
C ASP A 123 -5.83 12.56 -29.22
N ALA A 124 -6.31 11.31 -29.12
CA ALA A 124 -7.43 10.99 -28.24
C ALA A 124 -7.07 10.87 -26.75
N VAL A 125 -5.81 10.58 -26.39
CA VAL A 125 -5.41 10.40 -24.97
C VAL A 125 -4.05 11.02 -24.70
N ASP A 126 -4.04 12.13 -23.97
CA ASP A 126 -2.80 12.70 -23.44
C ASP A 126 -2.34 11.89 -22.23
N LEU A 127 -1.37 10.99 -22.43
CA LEU A 127 -0.78 10.24 -21.31
C LEU A 127 -0.05 11.15 -20.29
N ALA A 128 0.23 12.43 -20.61
CA ALA A 128 0.77 13.38 -19.63
C ALA A 128 -0.25 13.80 -18.56
N ILE A 129 -1.55 13.49 -18.74
CA ILE A 129 -2.58 13.65 -17.72
C ILE A 129 -2.42 12.61 -16.60
N PHE A 130 -1.73 11.50 -16.88
CA PHE A 130 -1.50 10.46 -15.90
C PHE A 130 -0.37 10.92 -14.99
N PRO A 131 -0.63 11.10 -13.68
CA PRO A 131 0.44 11.35 -12.73
C PRO A 131 1.48 10.23 -12.87
N GLN A 132 2.73 10.62 -13.05
CA GLN A 132 3.84 9.68 -13.01
C GLN A 132 3.81 8.98 -11.67
N VAL A 133 3.83 7.66 -11.71
CA VAL A 133 4.07 6.84 -10.52
C VAL A 133 5.54 7.08 -10.20
N LEU A 134 5.78 8.01 -9.27
CA LEU A 134 7.10 8.33 -8.75
C LEU A 134 7.57 7.15 -7.91
N ARG A 135 8.17 6.16 -8.59
CA ARG A 135 8.77 4.97 -7.97
C ARG A 135 9.40 5.35 -6.65
N GLN A 136 8.83 4.84 -5.56
CA GLN A 136 9.43 5.03 -4.26
C GLN A 136 10.74 4.23 -4.23
N GLU A 137 11.86 4.95 -4.23
CA GLU A 137 13.18 4.35 -4.09
C GLU A 137 13.41 4.04 -2.60
N GLY A 138 13.22 2.78 -2.21
CA GLY A 138 13.57 2.33 -0.87
C GLY A 138 12.81 1.08 -0.40
N PRO A 139 13.25 0.47 0.72
CA PRO A 139 12.55 -0.64 1.36
C PRO A 139 11.20 -0.18 1.95
N ASP A 140 10.14 -0.96 1.74
CA ASP A 140 8.84 -0.73 2.39
C ASP A 140 8.94 -0.92 3.92
N PHE A 141 7.91 -0.51 4.67
CA PHE A 141 7.94 -0.60 6.13
C PHE A 141 8.21 -2.03 6.64
N ILE A 142 7.66 -3.07 5.99
CA ILE A 142 7.93 -4.47 6.40
C ILE A 142 9.39 -4.81 6.19
N THR A 143 9.95 -4.42 5.06
CA THR A 143 11.37 -4.65 4.74
C THR A 143 12.26 -3.97 5.77
N GLN A 144 11.96 -2.73 6.17
CA GLN A 144 12.68 -2.03 7.23
C GLN A 144 12.59 -2.75 8.59
N VAL A 145 11.40 -3.28 8.93
CA VAL A 145 11.20 -4.07 10.16
C VAL A 145 12.01 -5.37 10.13
N VAL A 146 12.04 -6.07 8.99
CA VAL A 146 12.83 -7.31 8.79
C VAL A 146 14.31 -7.02 8.99
N GLU A 147 14.84 -6.01 8.29
CA GLU A 147 16.25 -5.63 8.38
C GLU A 147 16.65 -5.28 9.81
N LEU A 148 15.83 -4.49 10.52
CA LEU A 148 16.07 -4.13 11.90
C LEU A 148 15.98 -5.34 12.84
N ALA A 149 14.98 -6.20 12.66
CA ALA A 149 14.77 -7.38 13.51
C ALA A 149 15.88 -8.41 13.34
N GLN A 150 16.41 -8.57 12.12
CA GLN A 150 17.50 -9.49 11.83
C GLN A 150 18.88 -8.94 12.25
N SER A 151 18.99 -7.63 12.48
CA SER A 151 20.24 -7.00 12.91
C SER A 151 20.64 -7.32 14.36
N ASP A 152 19.69 -7.73 15.20
CA ASP A 152 19.90 -8.04 16.61
C ASP A 152 19.23 -9.36 17.00
N LYS A 153 19.95 -10.21 17.74
CA LYS A 153 19.46 -11.50 18.20
C LYS A 153 18.52 -11.40 19.40
N GLU A 154 18.39 -10.22 20.01
CA GLU A 154 17.39 -9.96 21.05
C GLU A 154 15.97 -9.87 20.48
N TYR A 155 15.83 -9.58 19.17
CA TYR A 155 14.52 -9.51 18.53
C TYR A 155 14.01 -10.88 18.11
N THR A 156 12.70 -11.06 18.30
CA THR A 156 11.96 -12.27 17.95
C THR A 156 10.84 -11.92 16.97
N LEU A 157 10.22 -12.93 16.38
CA LEU A 157 9.04 -12.77 15.53
C LEU A 157 7.93 -11.96 16.25
N ARG A 158 7.76 -12.13 17.57
CA ARG A 158 6.85 -11.32 18.39
C ARG A 158 7.13 -9.82 18.27
N HIS A 159 8.40 -9.41 18.36
CA HIS A 159 8.80 -8.01 18.32
C HIS A 159 8.47 -7.38 16.96
N ALA A 160 8.79 -8.10 15.88
CA ALA A 160 8.49 -7.65 14.52
C ALA A 160 6.97 -7.54 14.26
N LEU A 161 6.19 -8.51 14.74
CA LEU A 161 4.72 -8.48 14.64
C LEU A 161 4.11 -7.35 15.47
N ALA A 162 4.63 -7.10 16.67
CA ALA A 162 4.18 -6.00 17.51
C ALA A 162 4.41 -4.65 16.82
N ALA A 163 5.56 -4.45 16.18
CA ALA A 163 5.85 -3.24 15.40
C ALA A 163 4.87 -3.06 14.23
N LEU A 164 4.59 -4.13 13.50
CA LEU A 164 3.62 -4.12 12.40
C LEU A 164 2.19 -3.84 12.87
N LYS A 165 1.75 -4.48 13.96
CA LYS A 165 0.42 -4.29 14.54
C LYS A 165 0.27 -2.88 15.10
N ASP A 166 1.31 -2.33 15.72
CA ASP A 166 1.33 -0.95 16.18
C ASP A 166 1.11 0.02 15.02
N ARG A 167 1.87 -0.17 13.94
CA ARG A 167 1.76 0.68 12.75
C ARG A 167 0.37 0.63 12.11
N LEU A 168 -0.26 -0.54 12.09
CA LEU A 168 -1.56 -0.72 11.44
C LEU A 168 -2.72 -0.27 12.33
N ILE A 169 -2.69 -0.59 13.62
CA ILE A 169 -3.86 -0.42 14.52
C ILE A 169 -3.53 0.14 15.91
N ASN A 170 -2.31 0.62 16.17
CA ASN A 170 -1.85 1.25 17.42
C ASN A 170 -1.94 0.33 18.64
N VAL A 171 -1.59 -0.92 18.43
CA VAL A 171 -1.49 -1.92 19.49
C VAL A 171 -0.06 -2.47 19.48
N PRO A 172 0.85 -1.92 20.31
CA PRO A 172 2.28 -2.24 20.30
C PRO A 172 2.61 -3.54 21.05
N HIS A 173 1.73 -4.52 20.99
CA HIS A 173 1.94 -5.84 21.60
C HIS A 173 1.06 -6.91 20.96
N ILE A 174 1.54 -8.15 21.09
CA ILE A 174 0.77 -9.35 20.79
C ILE A 174 0.33 -9.97 22.12
N ASP A 175 -0.97 -10.16 22.29
CA ASP A 175 -1.54 -10.74 23.51
C ASP A 175 -1.08 -12.18 23.68
N ALA A 176 -0.62 -12.53 24.90
CA ALA A 176 -0.10 -13.86 25.25
C ALA A 176 -1.17 -14.96 25.29
N GLY A 177 -2.42 -14.65 24.94
CA GLY A 177 -3.55 -15.58 24.91
C GLY A 177 -3.80 -16.16 23.52
N GLU A 178 -5.07 -16.17 23.12
CA GLU A 178 -5.51 -16.73 21.84
C GLU A 178 -4.81 -16.08 20.65
N GLU A 179 -4.56 -14.76 20.67
CA GLU A 179 -3.89 -14.07 19.56
C GLU A 179 -2.52 -14.70 19.23
N SER A 180 -1.67 -14.90 20.25
CA SER A 180 -0.37 -15.55 20.04
C SER A 180 -0.54 -16.95 19.45
N GLN A 181 -1.48 -17.75 19.96
CA GLN A 181 -1.71 -19.13 19.49
C GLN A 181 -2.18 -19.18 18.03
N TRP A 182 -3.08 -18.29 17.64
CA TRP A 182 -3.55 -18.20 16.26
C TRP A 182 -2.45 -17.76 15.30
N LEU A 183 -1.60 -16.81 15.72
CA LEU A 183 -0.47 -16.36 14.93
C LEU A 183 0.59 -17.46 14.77
N GLU A 184 0.95 -18.17 15.85
CA GLU A 184 1.88 -19.31 15.76
C GLU A 184 1.33 -20.42 14.87
N ALA A 185 0.03 -20.69 14.93
CA ALA A 185 -0.63 -21.65 14.04
C ALA A 185 -0.63 -21.17 12.58
N LEU A 186 -0.80 -19.87 12.32
CA LEU A 186 -0.79 -19.29 10.98
C LEU A 186 0.59 -19.35 10.30
N PHE A 187 1.65 -19.21 11.10
CA PHE A 187 3.05 -19.20 10.64
C PHE A 187 3.75 -20.55 10.79
N GLU A 188 3.09 -21.53 11.44
CA GLU A 188 3.68 -22.82 11.81
C GLU A 188 5.02 -22.67 12.56
N THR A 189 5.18 -21.55 13.28
CA THR A 189 6.44 -21.09 13.89
C THR A 189 6.14 -20.37 15.20
N SER A 190 6.99 -20.53 16.22
CA SER A 190 6.78 -19.85 17.50
C SER A 190 7.09 -18.35 17.40
N LEU A 191 6.33 -17.51 18.10
CA LEU A 191 6.59 -16.07 18.17
C LEU A 191 7.89 -15.74 18.91
N GLU A 192 8.42 -16.66 19.72
CA GLU A 192 9.70 -16.51 20.42
C GLU A 192 10.90 -16.90 19.55
N THR A 193 10.67 -17.32 18.30
CA THR A 193 11.75 -17.57 17.34
C THR A 193 12.54 -16.29 17.11
N VAL A 194 13.86 -16.36 17.25
CA VAL A 194 14.77 -15.23 17.01
C VAL A 194 14.64 -14.81 15.54
N ALA A 195 14.41 -13.52 15.31
CA ALA A 195 14.14 -12.98 13.97
C ALA A 195 15.28 -13.25 12.98
N ALA A 196 16.52 -13.21 13.46
CA ALA A 196 17.71 -13.54 12.67
C ALA A 196 17.78 -15.00 12.20
N ASP A 197 17.07 -15.91 12.86
CA ASP A 197 17.06 -17.35 12.53
C ASP A 197 15.83 -17.73 11.68
N ASP A 198 14.85 -16.83 11.53
CA ASP A 198 13.64 -17.04 10.72
C ASP A 198 13.85 -16.55 9.28
N ALA A 199 14.19 -17.49 8.38
CA ALA A 199 14.34 -17.20 6.95
C ALA A 199 13.02 -16.80 6.25
N ALA A 200 11.86 -17.07 6.86
CA ALA A 200 10.54 -16.74 6.34
C ALA A 200 9.92 -15.51 7.03
N LEU A 201 10.70 -14.76 7.84
CA LEU A 201 10.22 -13.62 8.62
C LEU A 201 9.43 -12.61 7.78
N GLU A 202 9.94 -12.24 6.60
CA GLU A 202 9.24 -11.28 5.73
C GLU A 202 7.89 -11.83 5.25
N GLU A 203 7.83 -13.12 4.88
CA GLU A 203 6.57 -13.76 4.47
C GLU A 203 5.57 -13.79 5.62
N HIS A 204 6.03 -14.12 6.83
CA HIS A 204 5.20 -14.10 8.04
C HIS A 204 4.62 -12.69 8.28
N LEU A 205 5.44 -11.65 8.21
CA LEU A 205 5.00 -10.26 8.39
C LEU A 205 4.04 -9.80 7.29
N ARG A 206 4.26 -10.15 6.03
CA ARG A 206 3.33 -9.83 4.93
C ARG A 206 1.99 -10.53 5.11
N ARG A 207 1.99 -11.79 5.53
CA ARG A 207 0.76 -12.53 5.84
C ARG A 207 0.02 -11.92 7.04
N ALA A 208 0.75 -11.57 8.10
CA ALA A 208 0.19 -10.88 9.27
C ALA A 208 -0.41 -9.51 8.91
N CYS A 209 0.27 -8.75 8.06
CA CYS A 209 -0.20 -7.47 7.56
C CYS A 209 -1.54 -7.63 6.83
N GLY A 210 -1.68 -8.67 5.99
CA GLY A 210 -2.94 -9.01 5.35
C GLY A 210 -4.06 -9.22 6.38
N VAL A 211 -3.81 -10.04 7.41
CA VAL A 211 -4.77 -10.29 8.51
C VAL A 211 -5.14 -9.01 9.26
N PHE A 212 -4.16 -8.17 9.61
CA PHE A 212 -4.43 -6.92 10.33
C PHE A 212 -5.16 -5.90 9.46
N ALA A 213 -4.79 -5.78 8.19
CA ALA A 213 -5.46 -4.90 7.25
C ALA A 213 -6.92 -5.31 7.02
N THR A 214 -7.23 -6.61 7.06
CA THR A 214 -8.60 -7.14 6.88
C THR A 214 -9.43 -7.03 8.17
N SER A 215 -8.80 -6.73 9.30
CA SER A 215 -9.47 -6.69 10.60
C SER A 215 -10.52 -5.56 10.70
N PRO A 216 -11.63 -5.78 11.43
CA PRO A 216 -12.59 -4.72 11.72
C PRO A 216 -11.95 -3.51 12.38
N GLN A 217 -10.93 -3.71 13.22
CA GLN A 217 -10.20 -2.63 13.88
C GLN A 217 -9.52 -1.71 12.85
N PHE A 218 -8.79 -2.25 11.88
CA PHE A 218 -8.18 -1.43 10.84
C PHE A 218 -9.22 -0.70 9.98
N LEU A 219 -10.30 -1.40 9.63
CA LEU A 219 -11.37 -0.85 8.79
C LEU A 219 -12.15 0.28 9.49
N LEU A 220 -12.44 0.12 10.79
CA LEU A 220 -13.28 1.05 11.57
C LEU A 220 -12.47 2.19 12.21
N THR A 221 -11.34 1.86 12.83
CA THR A 221 -10.52 2.82 13.59
C THR A 221 -9.68 3.70 12.65
N GLY A 222 -9.36 3.16 11.48
CA GLY A 222 -8.50 3.82 10.49
C GLY A 222 -7.03 3.79 10.88
N PHE A 223 -6.23 4.54 10.10
CA PHE A 223 -4.81 4.66 10.38
C PHE A 223 -4.68 5.42 11.70
N PRO A 224 -4.13 4.79 12.75
CA PRO A 224 -3.85 5.54 13.96
C PRO A 224 -2.86 6.66 13.63
N GLY A 225 -3.01 7.79 14.31
CA GLY A 225 -2.00 8.85 14.22
C GLY A 225 -0.60 8.27 14.52
N GLN A 226 0.42 8.93 14.01
CA GLN A 226 1.84 8.57 14.09
C GLN A 226 2.44 8.47 15.53
N ASP A 227 1.61 8.38 16.56
CA ASP A 227 2.04 8.23 17.94
C ASP A 227 2.43 6.77 18.23
N ILE A 228 3.61 6.37 17.76
CA ILE A 228 4.33 5.19 18.31
C ILE A 228 4.75 5.56 19.73
N ALA A 229 3.85 5.32 20.69
CA ALA A 229 4.11 5.63 22.09
C ALA A 229 5.22 4.71 22.61
N LYS A 230 6.36 5.30 23.00
CA LYS A 230 7.39 4.65 23.82
C LYS A 230 6.75 4.11 25.09
N GLY A 231 6.45 2.83 25.11
CA GLY A 231 5.92 2.14 26.29
C GLY A 231 6.40 0.69 26.44
N HIS A 232 6.68 -0.01 25.33
CA HIS A 232 6.86 -1.47 25.40
C HIS A 232 7.99 -1.98 24.50
N GLY A 233 9.26 -1.66 24.80
CA GLY A 233 10.43 -2.38 24.25
C GLY A 233 10.43 -2.66 22.73
N GLY A 234 9.71 -1.85 21.96
CA GLY A 234 9.27 -2.20 20.63
C GLY A 234 10.35 -1.91 19.60
N LEU A 235 10.33 -2.69 18.53
CA LEU A 235 11.16 -2.46 17.36
C LEU A 235 10.59 -1.25 16.59
N ILE A 236 11.36 -0.15 16.53
CA ILE A 236 10.96 1.09 15.87
C ILE A 236 11.91 1.34 14.70
N PRO A 237 11.44 1.27 13.44
CA PRO A 237 12.28 1.60 12.29
C PRO A 237 12.83 3.02 12.34
N PRO A 238 14.02 3.28 11.75
CA PRO A 238 14.60 4.62 11.69
C PRO A 238 13.63 5.65 11.10
N GLY A 239 13.59 6.86 11.68
CA GLY A 239 12.69 7.92 11.24
C GLY A 239 11.24 7.79 11.72
N GLN A 240 10.86 6.65 12.32
CA GLN A 240 9.50 6.42 12.83
C GLN A 240 9.36 6.68 14.33
N SER A 241 10.44 7.03 15.03
CA SER A 241 10.28 7.37 16.44
C SER A 241 9.46 8.66 16.59
N PHE A 242 8.67 8.76 17.66
CA PHE A 242 7.92 9.98 17.98
C PHE A 242 8.79 11.24 17.87
N ARG A 243 10.05 11.14 18.31
CA ARG A 243 11.00 12.25 18.26
C ARG A 243 11.35 12.64 16.82
N GLU A 244 11.74 11.69 15.98
CA GLU A 244 12.12 11.97 14.59
C GLU A 244 10.93 12.50 13.79
N LEU A 245 9.74 11.90 13.98
CA LEU A 245 8.50 12.35 13.34
C LEU A 245 8.10 13.76 13.81
N CYS A 246 8.24 14.03 15.11
CA CYS A 246 8.02 15.37 15.64
C CYS A 246 9.02 16.36 15.03
N GLU A 247 10.31 16.02 14.92
CA GLU A 247 11.35 16.89 14.35
C GLU A 247 11.08 17.16 12.86
N GLN A 248 10.72 16.15 12.07
CA GLN A 248 10.34 16.30 10.65
C GLN A 248 9.08 17.14 10.47
N THR A 249 8.05 16.89 11.27
CA THR A 249 6.78 17.62 11.21
C THR A 249 6.96 19.06 11.66
N ALA A 250 7.76 19.28 12.71
CA ALA A 250 8.05 20.61 13.22
C ALA A 250 8.79 21.45 12.17
N LEU A 251 9.80 20.87 11.50
CA LEU A 251 10.50 21.54 10.41
C LEU A 251 9.55 21.92 9.26
N THR A 252 8.64 21.01 8.90
CA THR A 252 7.67 21.22 7.81
C THR A 252 6.64 22.30 8.13
N LEU A 253 6.15 22.35 9.38
CA LEU A 253 5.07 23.25 9.78
C LEU A 253 5.57 24.62 10.25
N PHE A 254 6.71 24.67 10.95
CA PHE A 254 7.20 25.87 11.63
C PHE A 254 8.51 26.41 11.06
N GLY A 255 9.12 25.74 10.08
CA GLY A 255 10.38 26.17 9.47
C GLY A 255 11.51 26.23 10.50
N ASP A 256 12.19 27.38 10.58
CA ASP A 256 13.30 27.63 11.51
C ASP A 256 12.84 28.15 12.90
N GLU A 257 11.53 28.24 13.18
CA GLU A 257 11.07 28.61 14.52
C GLU A 257 11.53 27.57 15.55
N ILE A 258 11.93 28.05 16.75
CA ILE A 258 12.53 27.20 17.78
C ILE A 258 11.44 26.35 18.44
N VAL A 259 11.10 25.24 17.79
CA VAL A 259 10.20 24.23 18.32
C VAL A 259 11.03 23.04 18.78
N GLN A 260 10.87 22.64 20.04
CA GLN A 260 11.54 21.46 20.60
C GLN A 260 10.57 20.30 20.75
N CYS A 261 10.97 19.16 20.21
CA CYS A 261 10.33 17.88 20.44
C CYS A 261 10.78 17.31 21.80
N GLY A 262 9.88 17.36 22.78
CA GLY A 262 10.03 16.61 24.04
C GLY A 262 9.65 15.14 23.86
N ASP A 263 9.70 14.36 24.94
CA ASP A 263 9.45 12.90 24.87
C ASP A 263 8.04 12.53 24.37
N HIS A 264 7.05 13.41 24.58
CA HIS A 264 5.64 13.21 24.16
C HIS A 264 4.92 14.53 23.82
N ALA A 265 5.64 15.62 23.60
CA ALA A 265 5.01 16.92 23.37
C ALA A 265 5.90 17.86 22.57
N LEU A 266 5.26 18.64 21.71
CA LEU A 266 5.86 19.75 21.00
C LEU A 266 5.87 20.98 21.93
N LYS A 267 7.07 21.48 22.25
CA LYS A 267 7.24 22.68 23.06
C LYS A 267 7.69 23.82 22.16
N ILE A 268 6.90 24.89 22.12
CA ILE A 268 7.33 26.16 21.54
C ILE A 268 8.36 26.76 22.49
N VAL A 269 9.60 26.89 22.04
CA VAL A 269 10.64 27.60 22.77
C VAL A 269 10.54 29.05 22.30
N ALA A 270 9.93 29.91 23.12
CA ALA A 270 9.95 31.34 22.84
C ALA A 270 11.42 31.82 22.73
N PRO A 271 11.74 32.72 21.80
CA PRO A 271 13.10 33.23 21.61
C PRO A 271 13.65 33.95 22.84
#